data_AF-A0A9D4WYY8-F1
#
_entry.id   AF-A0A9D4WYY8-F1
#
_cell.length_a   1.000
_cell.length_b   1.000
_cell.length_c   1.000
_cell.angle_alpha   90.00
_cell.angle_beta   90.00
_cell.angle_gamma   90.00
#
_symmetry.space_group_name_H-M   'P 1'
#
loop_
_entity.id
_entity.type
_entity.pdbx_description
1 polymer ?
#
loop_
_entity_poly.entity_id
_entity_poly.type
_entity_poly.pdbx_seq_one_letter_code
_entity_poly.pdbx_strand_id
1 'polypeptide(L)' 'MLDKCIAELNTHTPLTKGHAFDAAVSTLVVFGVAGELGMKMAKGPASLRMHLIDALYGLDEATLQSHVNITSSS' A
#
# COMPACT_ATOMS: atom_id res chain seq x y z
N MET A 1 -0.99 11.22 -1.48
CA MET A 1 -2.26 10.45 -1.37
C MET A 1 -2.29 9.68 -0.06
N LEU A 2 -1.19 8.98 0.28
CA LEU A 2 -1.02 8.29 1.57
C LEU A 2 -1.14 9.20 2.80
N ASP A 3 -0.50 10.39 2.79
CA ASP A 3 -0.54 11.28 3.97
C ASP A 3 -1.93 11.80 4.31
N LYS A 4 -2.75 12.09 3.29
CA LYS A 4 -4.15 12.48 3.51
C LYS A 4 -4.97 11.33 4.09
N CYS A 5 -4.73 10.12 3.60
CA CYS A 5 -5.49 8.94 4.03
C CYS A 5 -5.10 8.50 5.46
N ILE A 6 -3.82 8.56 5.81
CA ILE A 6 -3.33 8.29 7.17
C ILE A 6 -3.84 9.38 8.13
N ALA A 7 -3.86 10.64 7.73
CA ALA A 7 -4.42 11.72 8.54
C ALA A 7 -5.92 11.52 8.83
N GLU A 8 -6.70 11.08 7.83
CA GLU A 8 -8.14 10.80 7.94
C GLU A 8 -8.45 9.52 8.74
N LEU A 9 -7.57 8.52 8.76
CA LEU A 9 -7.72 7.33 9.61
C LEU A 9 -7.43 7.62 11.09
N ASN A 10 -6.65 8.67 11.38
CA ASN A 10 -6.27 9.06 12.74
C ASN A 10 -7.27 10.03 13.39
N THR A 11 -8.25 10.56 12.65
CA THR A 11 -9.32 11.37 13.23
C THR A 11 -10.43 10.46 13.75
N HIS A 12 -10.90 10.70 14.98
CA HIS A 12 -12.02 9.99 15.63
C HIS A 12 -13.39 10.19 14.94
N THR A 13 -13.40 10.58 13.67
CA THR A 13 -14.58 10.81 12.84
C THR A 13 -15.01 9.52 12.13
N PRO A 14 -16.32 9.28 11.94
CA PRO A 14 -16.80 8.11 11.20
C PRO A 14 -16.29 8.12 9.75
N LEU A 15 -15.77 6.99 9.28
CA LEU A 15 -15.35 6.81 7.89
C LEU A 15 -16.55 6.96 6.96
N THR A 16 -16.54 8.00 6.13
CA THR A 16 -17.54 8.15 5.07
C THR A 16 -17.25 7.18 3.93
N LYS A 17 -18.23 6.89 3.07
CA LYS A 17 -18.05 5.94 1.95
C LYS A 17 -16.90 6.32 1.01
N GLY A 18 -16.71 7.62 0.75
CA GLY A 18 -15.59 8.12 -0.06
C GLY A 18 -14.23 7.87 0.61
N HIS A 19 -14.14 8.15 1.92
CA HIS A 19 -12.90 7.92 2.67
C HIS A 19 -12.55 6.44 2.77
N ALA A 20 -13.56 5.57 2.91
CA ALA A 20 -13.37 4.13 2.90
C ALA A 20 -12.84 3.62 1.55
N PHE A 21 -13.28 4.20 0.43
CA PHE A 21 -12.75 3.85 -0.89
C PHE A 21 -11.29 4.28 -1.05
N ASP A 22 -10.97 5.52 -0.72
CA ASP A 22 -9.59 6.04 -0.81
C ASP A 22 -8.63 5.26 0.10
N ALA A 23 -9.10 4.87 1.29
CA ALA A 23 -8.35 4.00 2.20
C ALA A 23 -8.11 2.62 1.61
N ALA A 24 -9.14 1.98 1.06
CA ALA A 24 -9.00 0.67 0.43
C ALA A 24 -8.03 0.72 -0.76
N VAL A 25 -8.13 1.73 -1.63
CA VAL A 25 -7.20 1.93 -2.76
C VAL A 25 -5.78 2.12 -2.23
N SER A 26 -5.58 3.00 -1.24
CA SER A 26 -4.26 3.28 -0.67
C SER A 26 -3.64 2.02 -0.05
N THR A 27 -4.41 1.23 0.70
CA THR A 27 -3.94 -0.04 1.28
C THR A 27 -3.58 -1.05 0.21
N LEU A 28 -4.41 -1.23 -0.81
CA LEU A 28 -4.15 -2.18 -1.90
C LEU A 28 -2.89 -1.81 -2.70
N VAL A 29 -2.66 -0.51 -2.89
CA VAL A 29 -1.49 0.02 -3.58
C VAL A 29 -0.21 -0.25 -2.81
N VAL A 30 -0.18 0.10 -1.51
CA VAL A 30 0.96 -0.18 -0.63
C VAL A 30 1.23 -1.68 -0.57
N PHE A 31 0.19 -2.49 -0.40
CA PHE A 31 0.31 -3.94 -0.32
C PHE A 31 0.80 -4.55 -1.64
N GLY A 32 0.27 -4.08 -2.77
CA GLY A 32 0.68 -4.52 -4.11
C GLY A 32 2.13 -4.19 -4.43
N VAL A 33 2.57 -2.96 -4.16
CA VAL A 33 3.96 -2.53 -4.36
C VAL A 33 4.90 -3.31 -3.44
N ALA A 34 4.59 -3.45 -2.15
CA ALA A 34 5.40 -4.25 -1.24
C ALA A 34 5.48 -5.72 -1.67
N GLY A 35 4.39 -6.28 -2.22
CA GLY A 35 4.37 -7.62 -2.81
C GLY A 35 5.29 -7.74 -4.03
N GLU A 36 5.28 -6.76 -4.92
CA GLU A 36 6.18 -6.71 -6.08
C GLU A 36 7.65 -6.70 -5.64
N LEU A 37 7.98 -5.87 -4.65
CA LEU A 37 9.34 -5.77 -4.11
C LEU A 37 9.76 -7.06 -3.38
N GLY A 38 8.86 -7.62 -2.56
CA GLY A 38 9.11 -8.87 -1.85
C GLY A 38 9.32 -10.06 -2.80
N MET A 39 8.58 -10.09 -3.91
CA MET A 39 8.72 -11.12 -4.95
C MET A 39 10.09 -11.12 -5.62
N LYS A 40 10.77 -9.96 -5.75
CA LYS A 40 12.12 -9.88 -6.33
C LYS A 40 13.15 -10.70 -5.54
N MET A 41 12.92 -10.87 -4.23
CA MET A 41 13.81 -11.61 -3.31
C MET A 41 13.32 -13.02 -2.99
N ALA A 42 12.03 -13.30 -3.20
CA ALA A 42 11.41 -14.56 -2.85
C ALA A 42 11.89 -15.73 -3.73
N LYS A 43 12.11 -16.89 -3.09
CA LYS A 43 12.40 -18.18 -3.74
C LYS A 43 11.19 -19.13 -3.74
N GLY A 44 10.03 -18.63 -3.32
CA GLY A 44 8.79 -19.39 -3.17
C GLY A 44 7.84 -18.74 -2.16
N PRO A 45 6.64 -19.32 -1.96
CA PRO A 45 5.58 -18.71 -1.16
C PRO A 45 5.96 -18.43 0.30
N ALA A 46 6.75 -19.31 0.91
CA ALA A 46 7.20 -19.14 2.29
C ALA A 46 8.13 -17.92 2.45
N SER A 47 9.14 -17.79 1.58
CA SER A 47 10.05 -16.63 1.58
C SER A 47 9.36 -15.34 1.13
N LEU A 48 8.31 -15.43 0.30
CA LEU A 48 7.52 -14.26 -0.10
C LEU A 48 6.87 -13.61 1.12
N ARG A 49 6.27 -14.38 2.03
CA ARG A 49 5.67 -13.83 3.25
C ARG A 49 6.68 -13.00 4.06
N MET A 50 7.90 -13.53 4.23
CA MET A 50 8.97 -12.84 4.95
C MET A 50 9.33 -11.53 4.24
N HIS A 51 9.67 -11.62 2.94
CA HIS A 51 10.08 -10.44 2.17
C HIS A 51 8.97 -9.41 1.96
N LEU A 52 7.70 -9.81 1.96
CA LEU A 52 6.56 -8.89 1.95
C LEU A 52 6.50 -8.06 3.23
N ILE A 53 6.71 -8.68 4.39
CA ILE A 53 6.71 -7.96 5.68
C ILE A 53 7.90 -6.99 5.74
N ASP A 54 9.08 -7.44 5.30
CA ASP A 54 10.26 -6.59 5.22
C ASP A 54 10.05 -5.42 4.26
N ALA A 55 9.46 -5.68 3.09
CA ALA A 55 9.14 -4.65 2.11
C ALA A 55 8.11 -3.65 2.63
N LEU A 56 7.05 -4.10 3.32
CA LEU A 56 6.07 -3.21 3.96
C LEU A 56 6.72 -2.31 5.01
N TYR A 57 7.65 -2.84 5.79
CA TYR A 57 8.36 -2.08 6.83
C TYR A 57 9.33 -1.06 6.22
N GLY A 58 10.04 -1.43 5.16
CA GLY A 58 11.02 -0.58 4.49
C GLY A 58 10.47 0.34 3.41
N LEU A 59 9.17 0.29 3.12
CA LEU A 59 8.58 1.07 2.03
C LEU A 59 8.57 2.56 2.36
N ASP A 60 9.12 3.37 1.45
CA ASP A 60 9.09 4.82 1.53
C ASP A 60 8.29 5.44 0.37
N GLU A 61 8.06 6.75 0.47
CA GLU A 61 7.25 7.47 -0.52
C GLU A 61 7.90 7.46 -1.91
N ALA A 62 9.22 7.61 -2.00
CA ALA A 62 9.94 7.65 -3.28
C ALA A 62 9.80 6.32 -4.03
N THR A 63 9.94 5.20 -3.31
CA THR A 63 9.75 3.85 -3.82
C THR A 63 8.29 3.61 -4.20
N LEU A 64 7.35 4.07 -3.38
CA LEU A 64 5.94 3.93 -3.70
C LEU A 64 5.56 4.68 -4.98
N GLN A 65 6.03 5.93 -5.14
CA GLN A 65 5.76 6.75 -6.32
C GLN A 65 6.37 6.18 -7.61
N SER A 66 7.51 5.49 -7.53
CA SER A 66 8.15 4.89 -8.71
C SER A 66 7.52 3.57 -9.18
N HIS A 67 6.78 2.89 -8.29
CA HIS A 67 6.17 1.59 -8.57
C HIS A 67 4.64 1.63 -8.73
N VAL A 68 3.97 2.67 -8.23
CA VAL A 68 2.51 2.74 -8.28
C VAL A 68 1.99 2.78 -9.73
N ASN A 69 1.01 1.93 -10.01
CA ASN A 69 0.34 1.89 -11.31
C ASN A 69 -1.17 1.78 -11.10
N ILE A 70 -1.84 2.93 -11.00
CA ILE A 70 -3.29 3.04 -10.81
C ILE A 70 -3.84 3.92 -11.92
N THR A 71 -4.95 3.52 -12.50
CA THR A 71 -5.72 4.32 -13.45
C THR A 71 -7.09 4.64 -12.88
N SER A 72 -7.59 5.84 -13.11
CA SER A 72 -8.98 6.18 -12.83
C SER A 72 -9.88 5.50 -13.86
N SER A 73 -10.89 4.76 -13.42
CA SER A 73 -12.00 4.34 -14.29
C SER A 73 -13.14 5.34 -14.14
N SER A 74 -13.55 5.93 -15.27
CA SER A 74 -14.68 6.86 -15.37
C SER A 74 -16.01 6.14 -15.45
#